data_AF-A0A9W5P1W6-F1
#
_entry.id   AF-A0A9W5P1W6-F1
#
_cell.length_a   1.000
_cell.length_b   1.000
_cell.length_c   1.000
_cell.angle_alpha   90.00
_cell.angle_beta   90.00
_cell.angle_gamma   90.00
#
_symmetry.space_group_name_H-M   'P 1'
#
loop_
_entity.id
_entity.type
_entity.pdbx_description
1 polymer ?
#
loop_
_entity_poly.entity_id
_entity_poly.type
_entity_poly.pdbx_seq_one_letter_code
_entity_poly.pdbx_strand_id
1 'polypeptide(L)'
;MKKPIVQLLLIFTIVSIVLFLLNTSYISLYTFVGALWSITIVGISFVIFIENRSPQSTLAWFLVLALLPIIGVLLYAIFGRSRWRRKKHLHRSEEQRKLFREILEGRRLELLLTVPLNERSIHLTEVIQKFGGGPAADKTTTKLLTNGDQTFSEILRAIGQAKHHIHIQYYIYKSDEIGTKVRDALIQKAKDGVIVRFLYDGLGSNTLRRRFLQPMKEAGIEIVEFDPIFSAWLLETVNYRNHRKIVIVDGEIGFTGGLNVGDEYLGRSKKFPVWRDSHLKIEGKALYKLQAIFLEDWLYASSGLNTYSWDQFMNRQYFPGKEISNAEGAVQIVASGPSSDDKSIRNTLLAVMGSAKKSIWIATPYFIPDQETLTLLRLSAIAGIDVRILYPGKSDSIISD
;
A
#
# COMPACT_ATOMS: atom_id res chain seq x y z
N MET A 1 17.50 10.38 18.81
CA MET A 1 18.95 10.09 18.60
C MET A 1 19.38 10.62 17.23
N LYS A 2 20.43 11.45 17.22
CA LYS A 2 20.97 12.13 16.03
C LYS A 2 21.54 11.08 15.07
N LYS A 3 21.30 11.27 13.76
CA LYS A 3 21.47 10.26 12.69
C LYS A 3 22.96 9.98 12.44
N PRO A 4 23.52 8.80 12.78
CA PRO A 4 24.93 8.51 12.55
C PRO A 4 25.29 8.54 11.05
N ILE A 5 24.38 8.18 10.14
CA ILE A 5 24.63 8.17 8.68
C ILE A 5 24.59 9.57 8.05
N VAL A 6 23.68 10.45 8.49
CA VAL A 6 23.70 11.85 8.02
C VAL A 6 24.88 12.57 8.64
N GLN A 7 25.21 12.28 9.90
CA GLN A 7 26.45 12.77 10.50
C GLN A 7 27.66 12.23 9.77
N LEU A 8 27.70 10.95 9.37
CA LEU A 8 28.80 10.37 8.57
C LEU A 8 28.89 11.00 7.19
N LEU A 9 27.79 11.18 6.48
CA LEU A 9 27.79 11.85 5.16
C LEU A 9 28.15 13.34 5.29
N LEU A 10 27.67 14.03 6.32
CA LEU A 10 28.02 15.43 6.58
C LEU A 10 29.48 15.57 7.00
N ILE A 11 29.97 14.67 7.87
CA ILE A 11 31.38 14.56 8.24
C ILE A 11 32.20 14.25 6.99
N PHE A 12 31.75 13.36 6.13
CA PHE A 12 32.45 13.00 4.90
C PHE A 12 32.50 14.17 3.93
N THR A 13 31.40 14.91 3.74
CA THR A 13 31.36 16.13 2.93
C THR A 13 32.22 17.24 3.53
N ILE A 14 32.17 17.45 4.85
CA ILE A 14 32.98 18.46 5.55
C ILE A 14 34.46 18.08 5.49
N VAL A 15 34.82 16.82 5.73
CA VAL A 15 36.20 16.32 5.59
C VAL A 15 36.67 16.44 4.15
N SER A 16 35.82 16.17 3.16
CA SER A 16 36.16 16.35 1.75
C SER A 16 36.37 17.82 1.37
N ILE A 17 35.54 18.73 1.89
CA ILE A 17 35.68 20.18 1.69
C ILE A 17 36.93 20.70 2.41
N VAL A 18 37.20 20.25 3.64
CA VAL A 18 38.39 20.61 4.40
C VAL A 18 39.65 20.09 3.71
N LEU A 19 39.67 18.85 3.23
CA LEU A 19 40.80 18.29 2.48
C LEU A 19 40.99 18.97 1.10
N PHE A 20 39.91 19.41 0.46
CA PHE A 20 39.97 20.21 -0.77
C PHE A 20 40.54 21.62 -0.52
N LEU A 21 40.14 22.26 0.57
CA LEU A 21 40.65 23.58 0.98
C LEU A 21 42.10 23.51 1.50
N LEU A 22 42.49 22.37 2.08
CA LEU A 22 43.86 22.06 2.49
C LEU A 22 44.73 21.55 1.33
N ASN A 23 44.20 21.49 0.10
CA ASN A 23 44.96 21.09 -1.09
C ASN A 23 45.91 22.22 -1.53
N THR A 24 46.90 22.49 -0.71
CA THR A 24 48.09 23.27 -1.04
C THR A 24 49.18 22.31 -1.54
N SER A 25 49.04 21.92 -2.81
CA SER A 25 50.15 21.56 -3.71
C SER A 25 50.80 20.17 -3.67
N TYR A 26 50.28 19.12 -3.01
CA TYR A 26 50.96 17.80 -3.04
C TYR A 26 50.10 16.55 -3.24
N ILE A 27 48.78 16.66 -3.27
CA ILE A 27 47.90 15.52 -3.55
C ILE A 27 47.35 15.72 -4.95
N SER A 28 47.77 14.87 -5.89
CA SER A 28 47.21 14.91 -7.24
C SER A 28 45.69 14.74 -7.14
N LEU A 29 44.93 15.48 -7.96
CA LEU A 29 43.48 15.34 -8.01
C LEU A 29 43.04 13.87 -8.10
N TYR A 30 43.85 13.03 -8.76
CA TYR A 30 43.69 11.58 -8.85
C TYR A 30 43.76 10.85 -7.52
N THR A 31 44.71 11.16 -6.63
CA THR A 31 44.81 10.50 -5.31
C THR A 31 43.68 10.94 -4.38
N PHE A 32 43.27 12.21 -4.45
CA PHE A 32 42.11 12.69 -3.71
C PHE A 32 40.81 12.01 -4.16
N VAL A 33 40.56 11.96 -5.49
CA VAL A 33 39.40 11.27 -6.05
C VAL A 33 39.43 9.79 -5.71
N GLY A 34 40.59 9.12 -5.82
CA GLY A 34 40.74 7.70 -5.49
C GLY A 34 40.46 7.37 -4.02
N ALA A 35 40.89 8.22 -3.08
CA ALA A 35 40.61 8.05 -1.66
C ALA A 35 39.11 8.24 -1.35
N LEU A 36 38.50 9.30 -1.90
CA LEU A 36 37.06 9.56 -1.78
C LEU A 36 36.22 8.39 -2.32
N TRP A 37 36.66 7.82 -3.45
CA TRP A 37 36.03 6.69 -4.11
C TRP A 37 36.09 5.43 -3.26
N SER A 38 37.27 5.11 -2.73
CA SER A 38 37.49 3.94 -1.86
C SER A 38 36.64 4.01 -0.60
N ILE A 39 36.57 5.18 0.04
CA ILE A 39 35.75 5.36 1.25
C ILE A 39 34.25 5.28 0.93
N THR A 40 33.82 5.77 -0.24
CA THR A 40 32.42 5.67 -0.67
C THR A 40 32.02 4.21 -0.89
N ILE A 41 32.86 3.40 -1.54
CA ILE A 41 32.61 1.97 -1.76
C ILE A 41 32.57 1.21 -0.44
N VAL A 42 33.54 1.42 0.44
CA VAL A 42 33.57 0.76 1.76
C VAL A 42 32.35 1.18 2.59
N GLY A 43 32.04 2.48 2.61
CA GLY A 43 30.91 3.02 3.35
C GLY A 43 29.57 2.46 2.87
N ILE A 44 29.33 2.42 1.57
CA ILE A 44 28.09 1.86 1.05
C ILE A 44 28.07 0.33 1.21
N SER A 45 29.22 -0.33 1.08
CA SER A 45 29.26 -1.78 1.27
C SER A 45 28.92 -2.20 2.69
N PHE A 46 29.40 -1.42 3.66
CA PHE A 46 29.04 -1.57 5.06
C PHE A 46 27.54 -1.31 5.31
N VAL A 47 26.95 -0.29 4.67
CA VAL A 47 25.51 -0.01 4.78
C VAL A 47 24.68 -1.14 4.19
N ILE A 48 25.02 -1.65 2.99
CA ILE A 48 24.31 -2.76 2.36
C ILE A 48 24.38 -4.01 3.24
N PHE A 49 25.55 -4.29 3.82
CA PHE A 49 25.73 -5.41 4.74
C PHE A 49 24.84 -5.29 5.98
N ILE A 50 24.71 -4.10 6.55
CA ILE A 50 23.85 -3.84 7.72
C ILE A 50 22.36 -3.92 7.37
N GLU A 51 21.96 -3.60 6.14
CA GLU A 51 20.54 -3.57 5.74
C GLU A 51 19.89 -4.96 5.62
N ASN A 52 20.64 -6.06 5.81
CA ASN A 52 20.15 -7.45 5.83
C ASN A 52 19.21 -7.79 4.66
N ARG A 53 19.61 -7.38 3.44
CA ARG A 53 18.87 -7.60 2.20
C ARG A 53 19.07 -9.03 1.69
N SER A 54 18.23 -9.45 0.75
CA SER A 54 18.47 -10.71 0.04
C SER A 54 19.84 -10.68 -0.65
N PRO A 55 20.57 -11.81 -0.71
CA PRO A 55 21.90 -11.87 -1.32
C PRO A 55 21.95 -11.30 -2.74
N GLN A 56 20.89 -11.54 -3.52
CA GLN A 56 20.77 -11.05 -4.90
C GLN A 56 20.64 -9.52 -4.95
N SER A 57 19.87 -8.91 -4.04
CA SER A 57 19.74 -7.45 -3.99
C SER A 57 21.04 -6.79 -3.52
N THR A 58 21.71 -7.39 -2.54
CA THR A 58 23.03 -6.94 -2.06
C THR A 58 24.05 -6.96 -3.20
N LEU A 59 24.14 -8.07 -3.93
CA LEU A 59 25.06 -8.21 -5.06
C LEU A 59 24.74 -7.22 -6.20
N ALA A 60 23.46 -7.04 -6.52
CA ALA A 60 23.05 -6.07 -7.54
C ALA A 60 23.47 -4.64 -7.17
N TRP A 61 23.32 -4.24 -5.91
CA TRP A 61 23.79 -2.93 -5.45
C TRP A 61 25.31 -2.82 -5.46
N PHE A 62 26.04 -3.87 -5.07
CA PHE A 62 27.50 -3.89 -5.22
C PHE A 62 27.92 -3.68 -6.67
N LEU A 63 27.29 -4.38 -7.61
CA LEU A 63 27.60 -4.25 -9.04
C LEU A 63 27.29 -2.85 -9.57
N VAL A 64 26.13 -2.28 -9.25
CA VAL A 64 25.75 -0.93 -9.66
C VAL A 64 26.75 0.11 -9.12
N LEU A 65 27.16 -0.03 -7.86
CA LEU A 65 28.12 0.89 -7.23
C LEU A 65 29.54 0.71 -7.76
N ALA A 66 29.93 -0.51 -8.10
CA ALA A 66 31.24 -0.79 -8.68
C ALA A 66 31.35 -0.27 -10.12
N LEU A 67 30.32 -0.50 -10.94
CA LEU A 67 30.31 -0.13 -12.36
C LEU A 67 29.99 1.35 -12.60
N LEU A 68 29.11 1.90 -11.77
CA LEU A 68 28.60 3.26 -11.90
C LEU A 68 28.64 3.95 -10.54
N PRO A 69 29.81 4.39 -10.05
CA PRO A 69 29.96 4.85 -8.67
C PRO A 69 29.13 6.11 -8.33
N ILE A 70 29.23 7.18 -9.13
CA ILE A 70 28.49 8.43 -8.88
C ILE A 70 26.99 8.21 -9.09
N ILE A 71 26.62 7.62 -10.23
CA ILE A 71 25.23 7.34 -10.58
C ILE A 71 24.64 6.31 -9.60
N GLY A 72 25.41 5.31 -9.20
CA GLY A 72 25.04 4.26 -8.28
C GLY A 72 24.81 4.78 -6.86
N VAL A 73 25.60 5.76 -6.39
CA VAL A 73 25.31 6.46 -5.12
C VAL A 73 23.98 7.20 -5.22
N LEU A 74 23.70 7.88 -6.33
CA LEU A 74 22.43 8.57 -6.56
C LEU A 74 21.27 7.56 -6.62
N LEU A 75 21.41 6.49 -7.40
CA LEU A 75 20.43 5.41 -7.49
C LEU A 75 20.22 4.73 -6.14
N TYR A 76 21.26 4.51 -5.35
CA TYR A 76 21.16 3.96 -4.01
C TYR A 76 20.46 4.94 -3.05
N ALA A 77 20.72 6.24 -3.18
CA ALA A 77 20.02 7.25 -2.39
C ALA A 77 18.51 7.29 -2.69
N ILE A 78 18.12 7.01 -3.94
CA ILE A 78 16.72 7.03 -4.43
C ILE A 78 16.01 5.70 -4.17
N PHE A 79 16.62 4.57 -4.57
CA PHE A 79 16.01 3.25 -4.54
C PHE A 79 16.57 2.34 -3.45
N GLY A 80 17.81 2.58 -3.03
CA GLY A 80 18.55 1.79 -2.06
C GLY A 80 18.30 2.15 -0.61
N ARG A 81 17.63 3.25 -0.26
CA ARG A 81 17.30 3.56 1.13
C ARG A 81 15.99 2.91 1.55
N SER A 82 16.02 1.85 2.38
CA SER A 82 14.80 1.21 2.90
C SER A 82 14.43 1.63 4.33
N ARG A 83 13.10 1.62 4.60
CA ARG A 83 12.36 1.53 5.89
C ARG A 83 12.57 2.58 6.99
N TRP A 84 13.77 3.10 7.22
CA TRP A 84 14.09 3.78 8.50
C TRP A 84 13.43 5.16 8.67
N ARG A 85 13.15 5.89 7.59
CA ARG A 85 12.58 7.25 7.67
C ARG A 85 11.05 7.29 7.78
N ARG A 86 10.33 6.34 7.18
CA ARG A 86 8.86 6.31 7.32
C ARG A 86 8.41 5.94 8.74
N LYS A 87 9.18 5.10 9.46
CA LYS A 87 8.96 4.81 10.89
C LYS A 87 9.02 6.08 11.77
N LYS A 88 9.72 7.13 11.29
CA LYS A 88 9.82 8.46 11.92
C LYS A 88 8.66 9.40 11.56
N HIS A 89 8.12 9.34 10.34
CA HIS A 89 6.91 10.10 9.97
C HIS A 89 5.62 9.46 10.49
N LEU A 90 5.67 8.16 10.85
CA LEU A 90 4.69 7.46 11.67
C LEU A 90 4.92 7.71 13.18
N HIS A 91 5.41 8.89 13.58
CA HIS A 91 5.41 9.35 14.98
C HIS A 91 3.96 9.58 15.43
N ARG A 92 3.22 8.48 15.50
CA ARG A 92 2.07 8.33 16.36
C ARG A 92 2.52 8.58 17.80
N SER A 93 1.72 9.27 18.59
CA SER A 93 1.83 9.10 20.04
C SER A 93 1.61 7.61 20.37
N GLU A 94 2.16 7.13 21.48
CA GLU A 94 1.91 5.74 21.90
C GLU A 94 0.41 5.45 22.04
N GLU A 95 -0.36 6.46 22.44
CA GLU A 95 -1.82 6.42 22.54
C GLU A 95 -2.49 6.19 21.17
N GLN A 96 -2.06 6.89 20.12
CA GLN A 96 -2.58 6.68 18.76
C GLN A 96 -2.23 5.28 18.24
N ARG A 97 -1.04 4.74 18.58
CA ARG A 97 -0.69 3.34 18.27
C ARG A 97 -1.57 2.37 19.01
N LYS A 98 -1.83 2.62 20.29
CA LYS A 98 -2.65 1.78 21.15
C LYS A 98 -4.10 1.76 20.68
N LEU A 99 -4.69 2.92 20.43
CA LEU A 99 -6.06 3.07 19.95
C LEU A 99 -6.25 2.39 18.59
N PHE A 100 -5.31 2.62 17.67
CA PHE A 100 -5.32 1.96 16.37
C PHE A 100 -5.21 0.44 16.53
N ARG A 101 -4.29 -0.05 17.39
CA ARG A 101 -4.19 -1.48 17.71
C ARG A 101 -5.48 -2.02 18.30
N GLU A 102 -6.16 -1.32 19.22
CA GLU A 102 -7.42 -1.78 19.81
C GLU A 102 -8.54 -1.94 18.78
N ILE A 103 -8.63 -1.04 17.80
CA ILE A 103 -9.54 -1.17 16.65
C ILE A 103 -9.11 -2.37 15.79
N LEU A 104 -7.82 -2.45 15.48
CA LEU A 104 -7.24 -3.49 14.63
C LEU A 104 -7.23 -4.88 15.27
N GLU A 105 -7.32 -4.99 16.59
CA GLU A 105 -7.38 -6.22 17.38
C GLU A 105 -8.83 -6.58 17.76
N GLY A 106 -9.81 -5.74 17.41
CA GLY A 106 -11.23 -6.01 17.64
C GLY A 106 -11.71 -5.94 19.09
N ARG A 107 -10.82 -5.60 20.05
CA ARG A 107 -11.14 -5.60 21.49
C ARG A 107 -12.22 -4.60 21.88
N ARG A 108 -12.35 -3.50 21.13
CA ARG A 108 -13.37 -2.46 21.37
C ARG A 108 -14.66 -2.70 20.58
N LEU A 109 -14.68 -3.67 19.67
CA LEU A 109 -15.73 -3.87 18.66
C LEU A 109 -16.41 -5.24 18.73
N GLU A 110 -16.13 -6.03 19.77
CA GLU A 110 -16.75 -7.36 19.98
C GLU A 110 -16.73 -8.25 18.72
N LEU A 111 -15.59 -8.27 18.01
CA LEU A 111 -15.38 -9.07 16.80
C LEU A 111 -15.17 -10.57 17.11
N LEU A 112 -15.83 -11.08 18.15
CA LEU A 112 -15.81 -12.51 18.47
C LEU A 112 -16.57 -13.26 17.39
N LEU A 113 -15.94 -14.31 16.85
CA LEU A 113 -16.57 -15.20 15.89
C LEU A 113 -17.71 -15.95 16.60
N THR A 114 -18.92 -15.81 16.07
CA THR A 114 -20.14 -16.49 16.49
C THR A 114 -20.54 -17.61 15.53
N VAL A 115 -20.12 -17.52 14.28
CA VAL A 115 -20.34 -18.56 13.26
C VAL A 115 -19.36 -19.73 13.48
N PRO A 116 -19.82 -20.99 13.45
CA PRO A 116 -18.94 -22.14 13.61
C PRO A 116 -17.99 -22.26 12.41
N LEU A 117 -16.69 -22.18 12.68
CA LEU A 117 -15.63 -22.46 11.71
C LEU A 117 -15.02 -23.84 12.02
N ASN A 118 -14.54 -24.55 11.00
CA ASN A 118 -13.76 -25.77 11.22
C ASN A 118 -12.38 -25.43 11.84
N GLU A 119 -11.77 -26.39 12.53
CA GLU A 119 -10.48 -26.21 13.23
C GLU A 119 -9.38 -25.63 12.35
N ARG A 120 -9.29 -26.08 11.09
CA ARG A 120 -8.30 -25.57 10.13
C ARG A 120 -8.53 -24.09 9.82
N SER A 121 -9.78 -23.68 9.62
CA SER A 121 -10.14 -22.28 9.40
C SER A 121 -9.82 -21.43 10.63
N ILE A 122 -10.14 -21.91 11.84
CA ILE A 122 -9.78 -21.23 13.10
C ILE A 122 -8.26 -21.04 13.18
N HIS A 123 -7.50 -22.12 13.04
CA HIS A 123 -6.05 -22.08 13.10
C HIS A 123 -5.44 -21.12 12.06
N LEU A 124 -5.95 -21.14 10.83
CA LEU A 124 -5.51 -20.23 9.77
C LEU A 124 -5.76 -18.77 10.16
N THR A 125 -6.93 -18.44 10.71
CA THR A 125 -7.24 -17.06 11.12
C THR A 125 -6.33 -16.57 12.26
N GLU A 126 -6.00 -17.43 13.22
CA GLU A 126 -5.06 -17.12 14.31
C GLU A 126 -3.64 -16.88 13.81
N VAL A 127 -3.16 -17.72 12.88
CA VAL A 127 -1.84 -17.58 12.26
C VAL A 127 -1.76 -16.27 11.46
N ILE A 128 -2.78 -15.95 10.67
CA ILE A 128 -2.84 -14.70 9.89
C ILE A 128 -2.83 -13.48 10.82
N GLN A 129 -3.55 -13.55 11.95
CA GLN A 129 -3.58 -12.47 12.94
C GLN A 129 -2.19 -12.23 13.55
N LYS A 130 -1.43 -13.30 13.83
CA LYS A 130 -0.04 -13.21 14.34
C LYS A 130 0.93 -12.53 13.36
N PHE A 131 0.70 -12.63 12.05
CA PHE A 131 1.48 -11.92 11.03
C PHE A 131 1.03 -10.47 10.79
N GLY A 132 0.13 -9.93 11.60
CA GLY A 132 -0.41 -8.57 11.46
C GLY A 132 -1.71 -8.47 10.66
N GLY A 133 -2.33 -9.60 10.29
CA GLY A 133 -3.72 -9.61 9.85
C GLY A 133 -4.66 -9.09 10.94
N GLY A 134 -5.78 -8.46 10.57
CA GLY A 134 -6.82 -8.12 11.54
C GLY A 134 -7.50 -9.38 12.10
N PRO A 135 -8.36 -9.26 13.13
CA PRO A 135 -9.24 -10.35 13.53
C PRO A 135 -10.12 -10.75 12.35
N ALA A 136 -10.46 -12.03 12.28
CA ALA A 136 -11.49 -12.50 11.37
C ALA A 136 -12.85 -11.95 11.84
N ALA A 137 -13.68 -11.56 10.87
CA ALA A 137 -14.99 -11.00 11.11
C ALA A 137 -16.04 -11.90 10.44
N ASP A 138 -16.90 -12.51 11.26
CA ASP A 138 -18.11 -13.18 10.79
C ASP A 138 -19.19 -12.15 10.43
N LYS A 139 -20.42 -12.62 10.14
CA LYS A 139 -21.56 -11.74 9.82
C LYS A 139 -21.22 -10.71 8.73
N THR A 140 -20.38 -11.14 7.78
CA THR A 140 -19.85 -10.34 6.69
C THR A 140 -20.07 -11.10 5.40
N THR A 141 -20.69 -10.44 4.42
CA THR A 141 -20.82 -11.00 3.06
C THR A 141 -19.82 -10.34 2.12
N THR A 142 -19.38 -11.10 1.12
CA THR A 142 -18.55 -10.59 0.04
C THR A 142 -19.15 -10.97 -1.30
N LYS A 143 -19.07 -10.05 -2.27
CA LYS A 143 -19.44 -10.30 -3.67
C LYS A 143 -18.21 -10.01 -4.53
N LEU A 144 -17.79 -11.01 -5.29
CA LEU A 144 -16.71 -10.87 -6.28
C LEU A 144 -17.26 -10.16 -7.53
N LEU A 145 -16.58 -9.09 -7.91
CA LEU A 145 -16.81 -8.29 -9.11
C LEU A 145 -15.61 -8.53 -10.03
N THR A 146 -15.88 -8.95 -11.28
CA THR A 146 -14.86 -9.58 -12.13
C THR A 146 -14.36 -8.70 -13.29
N ASN A 147 -14.87 -7.47 -13.37
CA ASN A 147 -14.50 -6.48 -14.38
C ASN A 147 -14.83 -5.05 -13.92
N GLY A 148 -14.38 -4.07 -14.70
CA GLY A 148 -14.63 -2.64 -14.47
C GLY A 148 -16.11 -2.28 -14.46
N ASP A 149 -16.90 -2.76 -15.41
CA ASP A 149 -18.32 -2.39 -15.54
C ASP A 149 -19.13 -2.79 -14.30
N GLN A 150 -18.99 -4.04 -13.83
CA GLN A 150 -19.64 -4.50 -12.60
C GLN A 150 -19.17 -3.71 -11.39
N THR A 151 -17.86 -3.44 -11.31
CA THR A 151 -17.25 -2.77 -10.15
C THR A 151 -17.71 -1.32 -10.04
N PHE A 152 -17.59 -0.55 -11.12
CA PHE A 152 -17.97 0.85 -11.12
C PHE A 152 -19.48 1.07 -11.05
N SER A 153 -20.28 0.16 -11.60
CA SER A 153 -21.74 0.20 -11.43
C SER A 153 -22.13 0.05 -9.96
N GLU A 154 -21.52 -0.90 -9.23
CA GLU A 154 -21.79 -1.10 -7.80
C GLU A 154 -21.25 0.05 -6.94
N ILE A 155 -20.06 0.58 -7.26
CA ILE A 155 -19.49 1.75 -6.57
C ILE A 155 -20.38 2.98 -6.75
N LEU A 156 -20.77 3.31 -7.98
CA LEU A 156 -21.63 4.46 -8.26
C LEU A 156 -23.01 4.32 -7.59
N ARG A 157 -23.56 3.11 -7.59
CA ARG A 157 -24.81 2.81 -6.87
C ARG A 157 -24.67 3.03 -5.36
N ALA A 158 -23.58 2.56 -4.75
CA ALA A 158 -23.32 2.76 -3.33
C ALA A 158 -23.13 4.26 -3.01
N ILE A 159 -22.33 4.99 -3.81
CA ILE A 159 -22.15 6.44 -3.67
C ILE A 159 -23.51 7.17 -3.72
N GLY A 160 -24.36 6.83 -4.70
CA GLY A 160 -25.70 7.44 -4.82
C GLY A 160 -26.58 7.24 -3.59
N GLN A 161 -26.38 6.17 -2.83
CA GLN A 161 -27.13 5.83 -1.63
C GLN A 161 -26.52 6.38 -0.33
N ALA A 162 -25.34 7.02 -0.39
CA ALA A 162 -24.63 7.50 0.78
C ALA A 162 -25.44 8.55 1.57
N LYS A 163 -25.42 8.45 2.89
CA LYS A 163 -26.17 9.32 3.82
C LYS A 163 -25.28 10.09 4.79
N HIS A 164 -24.11 9.57 5.13
CA HIS A 164 -23.25 10.12 6.16
C HIS A 164 -21.85 10.44 5.64
N HIS A 165 -21.13 9.46 5.09
CA HIS A 165 -19.79 9.68 4.56
C HIS A 165 -19.40 8.76 3.41
N ILE A 166 -18.45 9.24 2.61
CA ILE A 166 -17.76 8.47 1.58
C ILE A 166 -16.26 8.66 1.78
N HIS A 167 -15.55 7.56 2.00
CA HIS A 167 -14.09 7.50 2.07
C HIS A 167 -13.59 6.76 0.85
N ILE A 168 -12.78 7.43 0.03
CA ILE A 168 -12.29 6.88 -1.23
C ILE A 168 -10.79 7.08 -1.36
N GLN A 169 -10.07 6.00 -1.62
CA GLN A 169 -8.64 6.02 -1.94
C GLN A 169 -8.30 5.18 -3.16
N TYR A 170 -7.42 5.71 -4.01
CA TYR A 170 -6.91 5.01 -5.18
C TYR A 170 -5.44 5.32 -5.44
N TYR A 171 -4.71 4.31 -5.92
CA TYR A 171 -3.36 4.48 -6.45
C TYR A 171 -3.37 5.26 -7.78
N ILE A 172 -4.05 4.73 -8.79
CA ILE A 172 -4.27 5.43 -10.06
C ILE A 172 -5.71 5.89 -10.10
N TYR A 173 -5.89 7.20 -10.34
CA TYR A 173 -7.15 7.82 -10.63
C TYR A 173 -6.97 8.76 -11.81
N LYS A 174 -7.67 8.48 -12.91
CA LYS A 174 -7.60 9.29 -14.13
C LYS A 174 -8.79 10.24 -14.25
N SER A 175 -8.58 11.35 -14.94
CA SER A 175 -9.62 12.35 -15.23
C SER A 175 -10.34 12.07 -16.56
N ASP A 176 -10.62 10.81 -16.85
CA ASP A 176 -11.29 10.34 -18.07
C ASP A 176 -12.80 10.14 -17.82
N GLU A 177 -13.52 9.39 -18.68
CA GLU A 177 -14.98 9.33 -18.61
C GLU A 177 -15.44 8.70 -17.29
N ILE A 178 -14.91 7.53 -16.92
CA ILE A 178 -15.29 6.90 -15.65
C ILE A 178 -14.85 7.72 -14.45
N GLY A 179 -13.63 8.29 -14.46
CA GLY A 179 -13.16 9.13 -13.37
C GLY A 179 -14.02 10.39 -13.21
N THR A 180 -14.47 10.97 -14.31
CA THR A 180 -15.40 12.11 -14.30
C THR A 180 -16.76 11.73 -13.73
N LYS A 181 -17.32 10.58 -14.10
CA LYS A 181 -18.59 10.09 -13.54
C LYS A 181 -18.52 9.88 -12.02
N VAL A 182 -17.44 9.26 -11.55
CA VAL A 182 -17.23 9.06 -10.10
C VAL A 182 -17.06 10.41 -9.41
N ARG A 183 -16.26 11.33 -9.96
CA ARG A 183 -16.09 12.69 -9.44
C ARG A 183 -17.42 13.41 -9.28
N ASP A 184 -18.26 13.41 -10.32
CA ASP A 184 -19.50 14.17 -10.33
C ASP A 184 -20.52 13.57 -9.35
N ALA A 185 -20.55 12.25 -9.20
CA ALA A 185 -21.34 11.59 -8.16
C ALA A 185 -20.88 11.99 -6.75
N LEU A 186 -19.57 12.05 -6.49
CA LEU A 186 -19.02 12.51 -5.22
C LEU A 186 -19.36 13.99 -4.94
N ILE A 187 -19.25 14.84 -5.95
CA ILE A 187 -19.62 16.26 -5.86
C ILE A 187 -21.09 16.42 -5.49
N GLN A 188 -21.97 15.64 -6.12
CA GLN A 188 -23.39 15.68 -5.81
C GLN A 188 -23.63 15.28 -4.35
N LYS A 189 -23.03 14.19 -3.87
CA LYS A 189 -23.19 13.75 -2.48
C LYS A 189 -22.64 14.77 -1.47
N ALA A 190 -21.52 15.41 -1.78
CA ALA A 190 -20.97 16.47 -0.93
C ALA A 190 -21.94 17.68 -0.84
N LYS A 191 -22.58 18.06 -1.95
CA LYS A 191 -23.64 19.09 -1.96
C LYS A 191 -24.89 18.68 -1.17
N ASP A 192 -25.20 17.38 -1.12
CA ASP A 192 -26.27 16.84 -0.28
C ASP A 192 -25.89 16.81 1.22
N GLY A 193 -24.68 17.24 1.60
CA GLY A 193 -24.19 17.26 2.99
C GLY A 193 -23.46 16.00 3.43
N VAL A 194 -23.18 15.05 2.53
CA VAL A 194 -22.38 13.85 2.84
C VAL A 194 -20.91 14.22 2.96
N ILE A 195 -20.23 13.74 4.01
CA ILE A 195 -18.80 13.97 4.21
C ILE A 195 -18.00 13.14 3.20
N VAL A 196 -17.30 13.78 2.28
CA VAL A 196 -16.48 13.07 1.29
C VAL A 196 -15.00 13.30 1.53
N ARG A 197 -14.24 12.22 1.70
CA ARG A 197 -12.78 12.21 1.82
C ARG A 197 -12.16 11.49 0.65
N PHE A 198 -11.42 12.23 -0.16
CA PHE A 198 -10.77 11.76 -1.38
C PHE A 198 -9.26 11.75 -1.23
N LEU A 199 -8.67 10.56 -1.15
CA LEU A 199 -7.25 10.33 -1.07
C LEU A 199 -6.75 9.74 -2.39
N TYR A 200 -5.66 10.28 -2.93
CA TYR A 200 -5.04 9.69 -4.12
C TYR A 200 -3.53 9.65 -4.01
N ASP A 201 -2.91 8.66 -4.62
CA ASP A 201 -1.46 8.57 -4.68
C ASP A 201 -0.90 9.60 -5.69
N GLY A 202 0.00 10.47 -5.25
CA GLY A 202 0.58 11.53 -6.08
C GLY A 202 1.29 11.02 -7.34
N LEU A 203 2.07 9.92 -7.25
CA LEU A 203 2.79 9.36 -8.39
C LEU A 203 1.85 8.60 -9.33
N GLY A 204 1.01 7.71 -8.79
CA GLY A 204 0.08 6.90 -9.59
C GLY A 204 -0.99 7.74 -10.28
N SER A 205 -1.43 8.83 -9.65
CA SER A 205 -2.46 9.73 -10.17
C SER A 205 -1.88 11.06 -10.67
N ASN A 206 -0.64 11.06 -11.16
CA ASN A 206 0.07 12.26 -11.63
C ASN A 206 -0.62 13.02 -12.77
N THR A 207 -1.61 12.41 -13.44
CA THR A 207 -2.43 13.05 -14.47
C THR A 207 -3.54 13.94 -13.92
N LEU A 208 -3.86 13.85 -12.62
CA LEU A 208 -4.87 14.69 -11.99
C LEU A 208 -4.38 16.13 -11.89
N ARG A 209 -5.07 17.03 -12.58
CA ARG A 209 -4.75 18.47 -12.61
C ARG A 209 -5.68 19.25 -11.70
N ARG A 210 -5.25 20.45 -11.32
CA ARG A 210 -6.08 21.41 -10.55
C ARG A 210 -7.48 21.58 -11.13
N ARG A 211 -7.63 21.67 -12.47
CA ARG A 211 -8.94 21.80 -13.14
C ARG A 211 -9.93 20.66 -12.83
N PHE A 212 -9.43 19.46 -12.53
CA PHE A 212 -10.27 18.31 -12.19
C PHE A 212 -10.64 18.31 -10.70
N LEU A 213 -9.69 18.69 -9.84
CA LEU A 213 -9.86 18.68 -8.37
C LEU A 213 -10.56 19.93 -7.84
N GLN A 214 -10.48 21.06 -8.54
CA GLN A 214 -11.01 22.34 -8.08
C GLN A 214 -12.54 22.29 -7.84
N PRO A 215 -13.37 21.75 -8.77
CA PRO A 215 -14.81 21.62 -8.51
C PRO A 215 -15.16 20.71 -7.32
N MET A 216 -14.32 19.71 -7.03
CA MET A 216 -14.48 18.84 -5.87
C MET A 216 -14.26 19.62 -4.57
N LYS A 217 -13.18 20.41 -4.50
CA LYS A 217 -12.88 21.27 -3.34
C LYS A 217 -13.98 22.30 -3.11
N GLU A 218 -14.47 22.93 -4.18
CA GLU A 218 -15.57 23.91 -4.12
C GLU A 218 -16.88 23.30 -3.64
N ALA A 219 -17.12 22.02 -3.89
CA ALA A 219 -18.26 21.27 -3.37
C ALA A 219 -18.10 20.83 -1.90
N GLY A 220 -16.98 21.14 -1.25
CA GLY A 220 -16.70 20.77 0.13
C GLY A 220 -16.05 19.39 0.31
N ILE A 221 -15.58 18.75 -0.78
CA ILE A 221 -14.84 17.49 -0.68
C ILE A 221 -13.47 17.74 -0.05
N GLU A 222 -13.15 16.98 1.00
CA GLU A 222 -11.82 16.95 1.59
C GLU A 222 -10.89 16.15 0.65
N ILE A 223 -9.81 16.76 0.17
CA ILE A 223 -8.90 16.14 -0.80
C ILE A 223 -7.48 16.13 -0.24
N VAL A 224 -6.85 14.95 -0.23
CA VAL A 224 -5.46 14.76 0.22
C VAL A 224 -4.67 13.98 -0.83
N GLU A 225 -3.45 14.43 -1.10
CA GLU A 225 -2.48 13.74 -1.95
C GLU A 225 -1.51 12.93 -1.09
N PHE A 226 -1.44 11.63 -1.30
CA PHE A 226 -0.52 10.73 -0.61
C PHE A 226 0.88 10.85 -1.24
N ASP A 227 1.88 11.22 -0.42
CA ASP A 227 3.28 11.44 -0.81
C ASP A 227 3.44 12.20 -2.15
N PRO A 228 3.22 13.54 -2.18
CA PRO A 228 3.23 14.32 -3.41
C PRO A 228 4.53 14.23 -4.23
N ILE A 229 4.42 14.32 -5.56
CA ILE A 229 5.57 14.18 -6.48
C ILE A 229 6.61 15.29 -6.24
N PHE A 230 6.18 16.52 -5.98
CA PHE A 230 7.09 17.65 -5.74
C PHE A 230 7.51 17.81 -4.27
N SER A 231 7.30 16.78 -3.44
CA SER A 231 7.77 16.83 -2.05
C SER A 231 9.29 16.71 -2.00
N ALA A 232 9.93 17.41 -1.04
CA ALA A 232 11.37 17.33 -0.78
C ALA A 232 11.86 15.90 -0.40
N TRP A 233 10.92 14.96 -0.27
CA TRP A 233 11.09 13.57 0.15
C TRP A 233 10.79 12.57 -0.97
N LEU A 234 10.53 13.03 -2.21
CA LEU A 234 10.20 12.19 -3.37
C LEU A 234 11.15 11.00 -3.52
N LEU A 235 12.46 11.27 -3.44
CA LEU A 235 13.52 10.26 -3.58
C LEU A 235 13.46 9.19 -2.48
N GLU A 236 12.69 9.40 -1.41
CA GLU A 236 12.55 8.47 -0.28
C GLU A 236 11.21 7.72 -0.27
N THR A 237 10.24 8.15 -1.10
CA THR A 237 8.88 7.60 -1.15
C THR A 237 8.55 6.86 -2.45
N VAL A 238 9.41 6.93 -3.49
CA VAL A 238 9.19 6.26 -4.78
C VAL A 238 8.87 4.77 -4.60
N ASN A 239 9.61 4.08 -3.73
CA ASN A 239 9.43 2.64 -3.48
C ASN A 239 8.26 2.30 -2.53
N TYR A 240 7.55 3.30 -2.03
CA TYR A 240 6.54 3.12 -0.98
C TYR A 240 5.19 3.76 -1.32
N ARG A 241 4.78 3.74 -2.58
CA ARG A 241 3.49 4.30 -3.00
C ARG A 241 2.29 3.62 -2.33
N ASN A 242 1.19 4.35 -2.16
CA ASN A 242 -0.04 3.77 -1.66
C ASN A 242 -0.77 3.06 -2.82
N HIS A 243 -0.61 1.74 -2.91
CA HIS A 243 -1.22 0.91 -3.95
C HIS A 243 -2.65 0.46 -3.64
N ARG A 244 -3.23 0.85 -2.50
CA ARG A 244 -4.54 0.37 -2.07
C ARG A 244 -5.64 1.03 -2.92
N LYS A 245 -6.74 0.30 -3.12
CA LYS A 245 -7.99 0.82 -3.68
C LYS A 245 -9.08 0.52 -2.65
N ILE A 246 -9.59 1.55 -2.01
CA ILE A 246 -10.62 1.41 -0.98
C ILE A 246 -11.72 2.42 -1.26
N VAL A 247 -12.96 1.96 -1.29
CA VAL A 247 -14.14 2.84 -1.23
C VAL A 247 -14.99 2.36 -0.08
N ILE A 248 -15.39 3.26 0.82
CA ILE A 248 -16.29 2.94 1.93
C ILE A 248 -17.40 3.98 1.93
N VAL A 249 -18.63 3.47 1.98
CA VAL A 249 -19.85 4.28 2.05
C VAL A 249 -20.53 3.99 3.37
N ASP A 250 -20.69 5.04 4.18
CA ASP A 250 -21.34 5.05 5.48
C ASP A 250 -20.78 4.06 6.52
N GLY A 251 -19.62 3.45 6.26
CA GLY A 251 -19.09 2.34 7.07
C GLY A 251 -19.92 1.05 6.94
N GLU A 252 -20.84 0.99 5.97
CA GLU A 252 -21.78 -0.11 5.77
C GLU A 252 -21.52 -0.92 4.49
N ILE A 253 -20.96 -0.28 3.46
CA ILE A 253 -20.58 -0.91 2.20
C ILE A 253 -19.14 -0.52 1.91
N GLY A 254 -18.29 -1.50 1.58
CA GLY A 254 -16.91 -1.26 1.18
C GLY A 254 -16.52 -1.99 -0.09
N PHE A 255 -15.49 -1.47 -0.75
CA PHE A 255 -14.91 -2.01 -1.97
C PHE A 255 -13.39 -2.05 -1.86
N THR A 256 -12.79 -3.15 -2.29
CA THR A 256 -11.32 -3.27 -2.41
C THR A 256 -10.95 -4.34 -3.43
N GLY A 257 -9.78 -4.23 -4.07
CA GLY A 257 -9.35 -5.17 -5.10
C GLY A 257 -8.22 -4.63 -5.99
N GLY A 258 -8.12 -5.14 -7.22
CA GLY A 258 -7.06 -4.77 -8.17
C GLY A 258 -7.37 -3.57 -9.08
N LEU A 259 -8.66 -3.28 -9.35
CA LEU A 259 -9.05 -2.20 -10.27
C LEU A 259 -8.69 -0.80 -9.76
N ASN A 260 -8.04 -0.01 -10.62
CA ASN A 260 -7.90 1.45 -10.45
C ASN A 260 -9.00 2.20 -11.20
N VAL A 261 -9.05 3.53 -11.07
CA VAL A 261 -10.02 4.38 -11.81
C VAL A 261 -9.40 4.88 -13.12
N GLY A 262 -10.00 4.46 -14.23
CA GLY A 262 -9.62 4.84 -15.59
C GLY A 262 -10.36 4.01 -16.65
N ASP A 263 -10.54 4.57 -17.84
CA ASP A 263 -11.33 3.96 -18.92
C ASP A 263 -10.68 2.67 -19.45
N GLU A 264 -9.36 2.49 -19.32
CA GLU A 264 -8.71 1.23 -19.68
C GLU A 264 -9.23 0.03 -18.87
N TYR A 265 -9.63 0.24 -17.62
CA TYR A 265 -10.13 -0.81 -16.72
C TYR A 265 -11.56 -1.26 -17.07
N LEU A 266 -12.23 -0.51 -17.95
CA LEU A 266 -13.52 -0.86 -18.55
C LEU A 266 -13.35 -1.49 -19.94
N GLY A 267 -12.12 -1.84 -20.35
CA GLY A 267 -11.84 -2.37 -21.69
C GLY A 267 -11.95 -1.34 -22.82
N ARG A 268 -11.97 -0.04 -22.49
CA ARG A 268 -12.11 1.05 -23.49
C ARG A 268 -10.78 1.47 -24.11
N SER A 269 -9.70 0.75 -23.83
CA SER A 269 -8.38 1.01 -24.37
C SER A 269 -8.13 0.18 -25.64
N LYS A 270 -7.58 0.82 -26.68
CA LYS A 270 -7.11 0.09 -27.88
C LYS A 270 -6.03 -0.94 -27.56
N LYS A 271 -5.16 -0.65 -26.57
CA LYS A 271 -4.07 -1.54 -26.15
C LYS A 271 -4.58 -2.71 -25.31
N PHE A 272 -5.59 -2.46 -24.48
CA PHE A 272 -6.20 -3.44 -23.58
C PHE A 272 -7.73 -3.43 -23.78
N PRO A 273 -8.23 -4.09 -24.84
CA PRO A 273 -9.66 -4.10 -25.17
C PRO A 273 -10.50 -4.93 -24.19
N VAL A 274 -9.85 -5.79 -23.41
CA VAL A 274 -10.48 -6.55 -22.33
C VAL A 274 -9.61 -6.39 -21.10
N TRP A 275 -10.20 -5.94 -19.99
CA TRP A 275 -9.55 -5.87 -18.69
C TRP A 275 -10.26 -6.79 -17.70
N ARG A 276 -9.59 -7.88 -17.32
CA ARG A 276 -10.07 -8.79 -16.27
C ARG A 276 -9.35 -8.45 -14.98
N ASP A 277 -10.11 -8.26 -13.91
CA ASP A 277 -9.57 -8.00 -12.58
C ASP A 277 -10.55 -8.53 -11.54
N SER A 278 -10.14 -8.59 -10.28
CA SER A 278 -10.95 -9.01 -9.15
C SER A 278 -11.09 -7.87 -8.16
N HIS A 279 -12.34 -7.49 -7.90
CA HIS A 279 -12.72 -6.54 -6.88
C HIS A 279 -13.77 -7.17 -5.97
N LEU A 280 -13.78 -6.80 -4.69
CA LEU A 280 -14.71 -7.31 -3.72
C LEU A 280 -15.59 -6.17 -3.25
N LYS A 281 -16.91 -6.37 -3.29
CA LYS A 281 -17.86 -5.63 -2.45
C LYS A 281 -17.98 -6.37 -1.13
N ILE A 282 -17.92 -5.63 -0.03
CA ILE A 282 -17.92 -6.15 1.34
C ILE A 282 -19.02 -5.43 2.12
N GLU A 283 -19.85 -6.18 2.83
CA GLU A 283 -20.89 -5.66 3.73
C GLU A 283 -20.86 -6.45 5.03
N GLY A 284 -20.78 -5.76 6.17
CA GLY A 284 -20.74 -6.36 7.50
C GLY A 284 -19.50 -5.99 8.31
N LYS A 285 -19.24 -6.76 9.37
CA LYS A 285 -18.18 -6.49 10.37
C LYS A 285 -16.78 -6.31 9.79
N ALA A 286 -16.41 -6.96 8.69
CA ALA A 286 -15.07 -6.80 8.13
C ALA A 286 -14.74 -5.34 7.72
N LEU A 287 -15.75 -4.50 7.50
CA LEU A 287 -15.57 -3.09 7.15
C LEU A 287 -14.89 -2.27 8.24
N TYR A 288 -15.02 -2.66 9.51
CA TYR A 288 -14.30 -2.00 10.61
C TYR A 288 -12.80 -1.91 10.35
N LYS A 289 -12.21 -3.03 9.91
CA LYS A 289 -10.78 -3.10 9.61
C LYS A 289 -10.43 -2.30 8.36
N LEU A 290 -11.25 -2.38 7.32
CA LEU A 290 -11.05 -1.64 6.07
C LEU A 290 -11.12 -0.12 6.29
N GLN A 291 -12.08 0.34 7.08
CA GLN A 291 -12.24 1.74 7.51
C GLN A 291 -11.03 2.22 8.31
N ALA A 292 -10.57 1.42 9.28
CA ALA A 292 -9.38 1.75 10.06
C ALA A 292 -8.14 1.93 9.16
N ILE A 293 -7.98 1.07 8.15
CA ILE A 293 -6.88 1.16 7.18
C ILE A 293 -6.96 2.45 6.36
N PHE A 294 -8.15 2.83 5.88
CA PHE A 294 -8.33 4.11 5.18
C PHE A 294 -7.99 5.30 6.08
N LEU A 295 -8.50 5.31 7.32
CA LEU A 295 -8.25 6.40 8.27
C LEU A 295 -6.77 6.52 8.65
N GLU A 296 -6.04 5.40 8.74
CA GLU A 296 -4.59 5.40 8.90
C GLU A 296 -3.88 6.11 7.75
N ASP A 297 -4.25 5.77 6.51
CA ASP A 297 -3.66 6.39 5.32
C ASP A 297 -4.02 7.88 5.21
N TRP A 298 -5.27 8.21 5.52
CA TRP A 298 -5.77 9.58 5.56
C TRP A 298 -4.99 10.43 6.56
N LEU A 299 -4.90 9.97 7.82
CA LEU A 299 -4.20 10.68 8.89
C LEU A 299 -2.71 10.78 8.63
N TYR A 300 -2.09 9.75 8.05
CA TYR A 300 -0.70 9.83 7.62
C TYR A 300 -0.52 10.94 6.57
N ALA A 301 -1.34 10.95 5.52
CA ALA A 301 -1.20 11.90 4.43
C ALA A 301 -1.60 13.33 4.85
N SER A 302 -2.53 13.47 5.81
CA SER A 302 -2.93 14.75 6.39
C SER A 302 -2.06 15.23 7.55
N SER A 303 -1.14 14.41 8.09
CA SER A 303 -0.35 14.75 9.28
C SER A 303 0.53 15.99 9.11
N GLY A 304 0.92 16.31 7.87
CA GLY A 304 1.60 17.56 7.55
C GLY A 304 0.71 18.82 7.65
N LEU A 305 -0.61 18.65 7.80
CA LEU A 305 -1.60 19.73 7.83
C LEU A 305 -2.06 20.09 9.25
N ASN A 306 -1.64 19.35 10.30
CA ASN A 306 -2.07 19.51 11.70
C ASN A 306 -3.61 19.62 11.90
N THR A 307 -4.40 19.11 10.96
CA THR A 307 -5.85 19.42 10.89
C THR A 307 -6.72 18.44 11.68
N TYR A 308 -6.25 17.21 11.91
CA TYR A 308 -7.08 16.14 12.44
C TYR A 308 -6.43 15.39 13.60
N SER A 309 -7.23 15.03 14.60
CA SER A 309 -6.84 14.10 15.66
C SER A 309 -7.55 12.76 15.47
N TRP A 310 -6.94 11.67 15.96
CA TRP A 310 -7.52 10.33 15.89
C TRP A 310 -8.89 10.25 16.59
N ASP A 311 -9.08 10.99 17.68
CA ASP A 311 -10.31 10.95 18.48
C ASP A 311 -11.55 11.39 17.69
N GLN A 312 -11.38 12.29 16.72
CA GLN A 312 -12.47 12.75 15.84
C GLN A 312 -13.06 11.61 14.99
N PHE A 313 -12.27 10.57 14.71
CA PHE A 313 -12.69 9.44 13.88
C PHE A 313 -13.18 8.24 14.69
N MET A 314 -13.08 8.28 16.02
CA MET A 314 -13.51 7.18 16.91
C MET A 314 -15.01 7.17 17.21
N ASN A 315 -15.81 7.94 16.48
CA ASN A 315 -17.25 7.96 16.63
C ASN A 315 -17.90 6.71 16.02
N ARG A 316 -18.94 6.18 16.68
CA ARG A 316 -19.80 5.09 16.17
C ARG A 316 -20.38 5.36 14.79
N GLN A 317 -20.53 6.62 14.38
CA GLN A 317 -21.03 6.98 13.05
C GLN A 317 -20.11 6.54 11.89
N TYR A 318 -18.80 6.36 12.14
CA TYR A 318 -17.85 5.81 11.15
C TYR A 318 -17.74 4.29 11.23
N PHE A 319 -18.39 3.70 12.23
CA PHE A 319 -18.20 2.34 12.70
C PHE A 319 -19.55 1.75 13.15
N PRO A 320 -20.59 1.76 12.26
CA PRO A 320 -21.98 1.56 12.66
C PRO A 320 -22.31 0.15 13.16
N GLY A 321 -21.43 -0.84 12.92
CA GLY A 321 -21.62 -2.21 13.41
C GLY A 321 -22.72 -2.99 12.74
N LYS A 322 -22.99 -2.65 11.48
CA LYS A 322 -23.87 -3.44 10.65
C LYS A 322 -23.36 -4.88 10.57
N GLU A 323 -24.23 -5.81 10.93
CA GLU A 323 -24.02 -7.25 10.83
C GLU A 323 -24.92 -7.83 9.74
N ILE A 324 -24.45 -8.83 9.01
CA ILE A 324 -25.26 -9.59 8.06
C ILE A 324 -25.59 -10.95 8.67
N SER A 325 -26.86 -11.14 9.09
CA SER A 325 -27.30 -12.31 9.86
C SER A 325 -27.12 -13.65 9.14
N ASN A 326 -27.28 -13.67 7.82
CA ASN A 326 -27.21 -14.89 7.00
C ASN A 326 -25.86 -15.03 6.27
N ALA A 327 -24.80 -14.43 6.80
CA ALA A 327 -23.47 -14.56 6.22
C ALA A 327 -22.83 -15.89 6.61
N GLU A 328 -22.23 -16.57 5.63
CA GLU A 328 -21.46 -17.80 5.86
C GLU A 328 -19.98 -17.49 6.08
N GLY A 329 -19.35 -18.25 6.97
CA GLY A 329 -17.91 -18.17 7.23
C GLY A 329 -17.47 -16.85 7.87
N ALA A 330 -16.22 -16.46 7.57
CA ALA A 330 -15.61 -15.25 8.11
C ALA A 330 -14.70 -14.58 7.08
N VAL A 331 -14.55 -13.28 7.20
CA VAL A 331 -13.70 -12.44 6.35
C VAL A 331 -12.60 -11.82 7.19
N GLN A 332 -11.35 -11.98 6.78
CA GLN A 332 -10.19 -11.41 7.46
C GLN A 332 -9.48 -10.43 6.54
N ILE A 333 -9.49 -9.15 6.92
CA ILE A 333 -8.81 -8.10 6.15
C ILE A 333 -7.34 -8.04 6.56
N VAL A 334 -6.46 -8.20 5.58
CA VAL A 334 -5.01 -8.15 5.74
C VAL A 334 -4.45 -6.97 4.95
N ALA A 335 -3.60 -6.18 5.60
CA ALA A 335 -2.93 -5.06 4.97
C ALA A 335 -1.42 -5.21 5.12
N SER A 336 -0.67 -4.76 4.12
CA SER A 336 0.76 -4.54 4.21
C SER A 336 1.05 -3.05 4.26
N GLY A 337 2.15 -2.69 4.91
CA GLY A 337 2.65 -1.33 4.94
C GLY A 337 4.06 -1.30 5.54
N PRO A 338 4.82 -0.23 5.32
CA PRO A 338 6.18 -0.09 5.86
C PRO A 338 6.22 0.11 7.38
N SER A 339 5.06 0.24 8.02
CA SER A 339 4.88 0.22 9.48
C SER A 339 4.93 -1.19 10.07
N SER A 340 4.74 -2.23 9.26
CA SER A 340 4.81 -3.64 9.70
C SER A 340 6.24 -4.14 9.63
N ASP A 341 6.70 -4.78 10.71
CA ASP A 341 7.98 -5.46 10.75
C ASP A 341 7.91 -6.79 9.93
N ASP A 342 6.71 -7.36 9.76
CA ASP A 342 6.44 -8.57 8.97
C ASP A 342 5.87 -8.29 7.57
N LYS A 343 6.13 -9.21 6.64
CA LYS A 343 5.51 -9.23 5.29
C LYS A 343 4.09 -9.83 5.35
N SER A 344 3.15 -9.13 6.00
CA SER A 344 1.82 -9.66 6.38
C SER A 344 1.03 -10.32 5.24
N ILE A 345 0.88 -9.65 4.09
CA ILE A 345 0.16 -10.21 2.92
C ILE A 345 0.87 -11.44 2.37
N ARG A 346 2.20 -11.38 2.21
CA ARG A 346 3.01 -12.51 1.73
C ARG A 346 2.86 -13.73 2.64
N ASN A 347 3.05 -13.56 3.95
CA ASN A 347 2.98 -14.65 4.91
C ASN A 347 1.56 -15.21 5.01
N THR A 348 0.54 -14.35 4.88
CA THR A 348 -0.87 -14.78 4.75
C THR A 348 -1.06 -15.67 3.54
N LEU A 349 -0.59 -15.26 2.36
CA LEU A 349 -0.71 -16.06 1.14
C LEU A 349 -0.01 -17.42 1.27
N LEU A 350 1.19 -17.45 1.87
CA LEU A 350 1.90 -18.70 2.17
C LEU A 350 1.10 -19.61 3.11
N ALA A 351 0.52 -19.06 4.17
CA ALA A 351 -0.31 -19.82 5.11
C ALA A 351 -1.57 -20.39 4.43
N VAL A 352 -2.26 -19.59 3.61
CA VAL A 352 -3.42 -20.01 2.83
C VAL A 352 -3.04 -21.14 1.87
N MET A 353 -1.99 -20.96 1.08
CA MET A 353 -1.50 -21.98 0.13
C MET A 353 -1.07 -23.27 0.85
N GLY A 354 -0.34 -23.16 1.96
CA GLY A 354 0.09 -24.32 2.76
C GLY A 354 -1.06 -25.09 3.41
N SER A 355 -2.23 -24.46 3.57
CA SER A 355 -3.44 -25.11 4.10
C SER A 355 -4.28 -25.84 3.04
N ALA A 356 -3.93 -25.69 1.76
CA ALA A 356 -4.68 -26.25 0.64
C ALA A 356 -4.70 -27.78 0.68
N LYS A 357 -5.86 -28.37 0.31
CA LYS A 357 -6.08 -29.82 0.28
C LYS A 357 -6.52 -30.36 -1.08
N LYS A 358 -6.92 -29.48 -2.00
CA LYS A 358 -7.47 -29.85 -3.31
C LYS A 358 -6.85 -29.06 -4.44
N SER A 359 -6.85 -27.73 -4.33
CA SER A 359 -6.34 -26.85 -5.37
C SER A 359 -5.70 -25.57 -4.82
N ILE A 360 -4.80 -25.00 -5.61
CA ILE A 360 -4.26 -23.64 -5.46
C ILE A 360 -4.39 -22.96 -6.82
N TRP A 361 -5.33 -22.04 -6.95
CA TRP A 361 -5.55 -21.29 -8.19
C TRP A 361 -5.19 -19.83 -7.97
N ILE A 362 -4.21 -19.34 -8.73
CA ILE A 362 -3.67 -17.99 -8.60
C ILE A 362 -3.99 -17.23 -9.89
N ALA A 363 -4.60 -16.05 -9.74
CA ALA A 363 -4.66 -15.04 -10.79
C ALA A 363 -3.83 -13.85 -10.32
N THR A 364 -2.78 -13.48 -11.08
CA THR A 364 -1.89 -12.37 -10.71
C THR A 364 -1.51 -11.56 -11.94
N PRO A 365 -1.46 -10.21 -11.85
CA PRO A 365 -0.99 -9.38 -12.95
C PRO A 365 0.52 -9.58 -13.22
N TYR A 366 1.29 -9.96 -12.19
CA TYR A 366 2.73 -10.19 -12.29
C TYR A 366 3.10 -11.47 -11.53
N PHE A 367 3.71 -12.44 -12.21
CA PHE A 367 4.13 -13.68 -11.57
C PHE A 367 5.64 -13.66 -11.27
N ILE A 368 5.99 -12.99 -10.18
CA ILE A 368 7.37 -12.86 -9.68
C ILE A 368 7.46 -13.42 -8.24
N PRO A 369 7.24 -14.73 -8.04
CA PRO A 369 7.30 -15.35 -6.72
C PRO A 369 8.73 -15.40 -6.18
N ASP A 370 8.87 -15.37 -4.85
CA ASP A 370 10.15 -15.67 -4.20
C ASP A 370 10.40 -17.18 -4.08
N GLN A 371 11.59 -17.54 -3.63
CA GLN A 371 12.04 -18.93 -3.56
C GLN A 371 11.14 -19.77 -2.65
N GLU A 372 10.66 -19.21 -1.55
CA GLU A 372 9.75 -19.87 -0.61
C GLU A 372 8.40 -20.15 -1.26
N THR A 373 7.83 -19.17 -1.96
CA THR A 373 6.56 -19.33 -2.69
C THR A 373 6.70 -20.38 -3.80
N LEU A 374 7.77 -20.33 -4.59
CA LEU A 374 8.03 -21.33 -5.64
C LEU A 374 8.17 -22.74 -5.08
N THR A 375 8.92 -22.88 -3.98
CA THR A 375 9.12 -24.18 -3.32
C THR A 375 7.79 -24.74 -2.83
N LEU A 376 6.97 -23.91 -2.18
CA LEU A 376 5.65 -24.31 -1.69
C LEU A 376 4.73 -24.77 -2.82
N LEU A 377 4.65 -24.01 -3.92
CA LEU A 377 3.82 -24.37 -5.08
C LEU A 377 4.28 -25.68 -5.72
N ARG A 378 5.59 -25.87 -5.89
CA ARG A 378 6.16 -27.11 -6.45
C ARG A 378 5.86 -28.31 -5.57
N LEU A 379 6.08 -28.20 -4.26
CA LEU A 379 5.77 -29.27 -3.30
C LEU A 379 4.27 -29.60 -3.29
N SER A 380 3.41 -28.58 -3.35
CA SER A 380 1.97 -28.76 -3.41
C SER A 380 1.55 -29.55 -4.67
N ALA A 381 2.12 -29.20 -5.83
CA ALA A 381 1.86 -29.91 -7.09
C ALA A 381 2.33 -31.36 -7.03
N ILE A 382 3.53 -31.63 -6.50
CA ILE A 382 4.04 -33.00 -6.31
C ILE A 382 3.16 -33.81 -5.34
N ALA A 383 2.60 -33.15 -4.32
CA ALA A 383 1.67 -33.76 -3.38
C ALA A 383 0.25 -34.00 -3.96
N GLY A 384 0.04 -33.74 -5.25
CA GLY A 384 -1.23 -33.99 -5.94
C GLY A 384 -2.28 -32.88 -5.80
N ILE A 385 -1.91 -31.70 -5.29
CA ILE A 385 -2.79 -30.52 -5.27
C ILE A 385 -2.84 -29.90 -6.68
N ASP A 386 -4.03 -29.59 -7.19
CA ASP A 386 -4.21 -28.92 -8.49
C ASP A 386 -3.74 -27.46 -8.42
N VAL A 387 -2.52 -27.20 -8.88
CA VAL A 387 -1.92 -25.86 -8.92
C VAL A 387 -2.08 -25.24 -10.31
N ARG A 388 -2.79 -24.11 -10.39
CA ARG A 388 -3.00 -23.35 -11.64
C ARG A 388 -2.65 -21.89 -11.45
N ILE A 389 -1.99 -21.32 -12.46
CA ILE A 389 -1.53 -19.94 -12.43
C ILE A 389 -2.00 -19.26 -13.71
N LEU A 390 -2.76 -18.19 -13.55
CA LEU A 390 -3.25 -17.30 -14.60
C LEU A 390 -2.55 -15.95 -14.44
N TYR A 391 -1.87 -15.53 -15.50
CA TYR A 391 -1.19 -14.24 -15.60
C TYR A 391 -1.35 -13.70 -17.03
N PRO A 392 -1.19 -12.39 -17.25
CA PRO A 392 -1.43 -11.80 -18.56
C PRO A 392 -0.38 -12.27 -19.58
N GLY A 393 -0.81 -12.56 -20.82
CA GLY A 393 0.11 -12.82 -21.93
C GLY A 393 0.80 -11.54 -22.46
N LYS A 394 0.26 -10.37 -22.12
CA LYS A 394 0.84 -9.05 -22.40
C LYS A 394 0.75 -8.19 -21.14
N SER A 395 1.90 -7.80 -20.62
CA SER A 395 1.97 -6.94 -19.45
C SER A 395 1.52 -5.50 -19.75
N ASP A 396 0.89 -4.88 -18.75
CA ASP A 396 0.60 -3.45 -18.68
C ASP A 396 1.74 -2.63 -18.06
N SER A 397 2.69 -3.31 -17.42
CA SER A 397 3.92 -2.75 -16.88
C SER A 397 5.04 -2.79 -17.93
N ILE A 398 5.88 -1.76 -17.93
CA ILE A 398 7.09 -1.69 -18.76
C ILE A 398 8.24 -2.49 -18.12
N ILE A 399 8.15 -2.76 -16.82
CA ILE A 399 9.25 -3.26 -15.98
C ILE A 399 9.07 -4.73 -15.57
N SER A 400 7.83 -5.24 -15.59
CA SER A 400 7.50 -6.59 -15.16
C SER A 400 6.66 -7.30 -16.22
N ASP A 401 6.99 -8.55 -16.52
CA ASP A 401 6.26 -9.42 -17.44
C ASP A 401 5.24 -10.32 -16.72
#